data_AF-A0A3M1UCW8-F1
#
_entry.id   AF-A0A3M1UCW8-F1
#
_cell.length_a   1.000
_cell.length_b   1.000
_cell.length_c   1.000
_cell.angle_alpha   90.00
_cell.angle_beta   90.00
_cell.angle_gamma   90.00
#
_symmetry.space_group_name_H-M   'P 1'
#
loop_
_entity.id
_entity.type
_entity.pdbx_description
1 polymer ?
#
loop_
_entity_poly.entity_id
_entity_poly.type
_entity_poly.pdbx_seq_one_letter_code
_entity_poly.pdbx_strand_id
1 'polypeptide(L)'
;MSAAISMARKYGFQVVAAPSAGNAGGSLAAYAKAAGMRAIVAMPKDTPSACVEEAEGYGAEVILHDGLITDCGRVIAEIQTHRPEIFNVATLREPYRIEGKKTMAYELVEQLGEVPDVIVYPT
;
A
#
# COMPACT_ATOMS: atom_id res chain seq x y z
N MET A 1 -0.33 -2.83 5.40
CA MET A 1 0.77 -1.87 5.12
C MET A 1 1.82 -1.81 6.22
N SER A 2 1.48 -2.08 7.50
CA SER A 2 2.42 -2.05 8.65
C SER A 2 3.84 -2.58 8.37
N ALA A 3 3.98 -3.84 7.92
CA ALA A 3 5.28 -4.45 7.69
C ALA A 3 6.14 -3.68 6.66
N ALA A 4 5.57 -3.31 5.51
CA ALA A 4 6.29 -2.56 4.48
C ALA A 4 6.71 -1.16 4.94
N ILE A 5 5.87 -0.47 5.70
CA ILE A 5 6.20 0.86 6.20
C ILE A 5 7.27 0.81 7.28
N SER A 6 7.19 -0.17 8.19
CA SER A 6 8.23 -0.41 9.20
C SER A 6 9.59 -0.69 8.54
N MET A 7 9.61 -1.48 7.46
CA MET A 7 10.85 -1.77 6.73
C MET A 7 11.35 -0.56 5.93
N ALA A 8 10.46 0.19 5.27
CA ALA A 8 10.83 1.43 4.59
C ALA A 8 11.49 2.42 5.57
N ARG A 9 10.89 2.61 6.75
CA ARG A 9 11.46 3.43 7.83
C ARG A 9 12.79 2.88 8.32
N LYS A 10 12.91 1.57 8.54
CA LYS A 10 14.16 0.91 8.96
C LYS A 10 15.31 1.17 7.97
N TYR A 11 15.01 1.21 6.67
CA TYR A 11 16.01 1.53 5.63
C TYR A 11 16.21 3.02 5.39
N GLY A 12 15.60 3.90 6.20
CA GLY A 12 15.83 5.34 6.18
C GLY A 12 14.97 6.12 5.18
N PHE A 13 14.04 5.46 4.47
CA PHE A 13 13.13 6.17 3.57
C PHE A 13 12.21 7.12 4.34
N GLN A 14 11.92 8.28 3.75
CA GLN A 14 11.02 9.30 4.32
C GLN A 14 9.74 9.47 3.51
N VAL A 15 9.71 8.92 2.29
CA VAL A 15 8.60 9.01 1.36
C VAL A 15 8.29 7.63 0.80
N VAL A 16 7.01 7.28 0.79
CA VAL A 16 6.51 6.02 0.22
C VAL A 16 5.45 6.30 -0.84
N ALA A 17 5.36 5.43 -1.84
CA ALA A 17 4.41 5.62 -2.92
C ALA A 17 3.80 4.31 -3.42
N ALA A 18 2.50 4.32 -3.73
CA ALA A 18 1.83 3.18 -4.37
C ALA A 18 0.74 3.65 -5.35
N PRO A 19 0.49 2.86 -6.41
CA PRO A 19 -0.80 2.92 -7.10
C PRO A 19 -1.88 2.24 -6.26
N SER A 20 -3.08 2.83 -6.18
CA SER A 20 -4.25 2.19 -5.56
C SER A 20 -5.56 2.69 -6.18
N ALA A 21 -6.56 1.81 -6.29
CA ALA A 21 -7.96 2.17 -6.57
C ALA A 21 -8.89 1.74 -5.41
N GLY A 22 -8.32 1.38 -4.26
CA GLY A 22 -9.07 0.89 -3.10
C GLY A 22 -8.32 1.08 -1.78
N ASN A 23 -8.64 0.23 -0.81
CA ASN A 23 -8.19 0.31 0.59
C ASN A 23 -6.65 0.36 0.80
N ALA A 24 -5.87 -0.11 -0.19
CA ALA A 24 -4.42 -0.09 -0.09
C ALA A 24 -3.87 1.35 -0.02
N GLY A 25 -4.56 2.30 -0.64
CA GLY A 25 -4.19 3.72 -0.66
C GLY A 25 -4.36 4.36 0.71
N GLY A 26 -5.56 4.24 1.31
CA GLY A 26 -5.82 4.71 2.67
C GLY A 26 -4.95 4.00 3.71
N SER A 27 -4.77 2.68 3.60
CA SER A 27 -3.85 1.93 4.47
C SER A 27 -2.41 2.46 4.36
N LEU A 28 -1.92 2.78 3.15
CA LEU A 28 -0.59 3.36 2.98
C LEU A 28 -0.48 4.69 3.69
N ALA A 29 -1.44 5.58 3.45
CA ALA A 29 -1.50 6.91 4.04
C ALA A 29 -1.51 6.86 5.57
N ALA A 30 -2.37 6.02 6.15
CA ALA A 30 -2.51 5.87 7.60
C ALA A 30 -1.20 5.42 8.27
N TYR A 31 -0.58 4.35 7.75
CA TYR A 31 0.67 3.84 8.33
C TYR A 31 1.86 4.76 8.08
N ALA A 32 1.93 5.43 6.91
CA ALA A 32 2.96 6.43 6.64
C ALA A 32 2.88 7.59 7.63
N LYS A 33 1.67 8.14 7.84
CA LYS A 33 1.43 9.21 8.84
C LYS A 33 1.85 8.77 10.23
N ALA A 34 1.47 7.56 10.66
CA ALA A 34 1.86 7.02 11.95
C ALA A 34 3.39 6.84 12.09
N ALA A 35 4.09 6.61 10.98
CA ALA A 35 5.54 6.49 10.94
C ALA A 35 6.28 7.84 10.77
N GLY A 36 5.55 8.96 10.62
CA GLY A 36 6.14 10.27 10.33
C GLY A 36 6.67 10.41 8.90
N MET A 37 6.20 9.58 7.98
CA MET A 37 6.62 9.53 6.57
C MET A 37 5.56 10.18 5.68
N ARG A 38 5.99 10.69 4.52
CA ARG A 38 5.07 11.18 3.47
C ARG A 38 4.57 10.02 2.62
N ALA A 39 3.29 10.02 2.27
CA ALA A 39 2.69 9.07 1.34
C ALA A 39 2.26 9.76 0.05
N ILE A 40 2.55 9.12 -1.08
CA ILE A 40 2.04 9.49 -2.41
C ILE A 40 1.16 8.34 -2.90
N VAL A 41 -0.06 8.62 -3.32
CA VAL A 41 -0.97 7.60 -3.85
C VAL A 41 -1.46 8.01 -5.23
N ALA A 42 -1.08 7.25 -6.25
CA ALA A 42 -1.62 7.45 -7.59
C ALA A 42 -2.91 6.63 -7.73
N MET A 43 -4.00 7.29 -8.11
CA MET A 43 -5.33 6.70 -8.24
C MET A 43 -5.96 7.04 -9.59
N PRO A 44 -6.69 6.11 -10.22
CA PRO A 44 -7.57 6.44 -11.35
C PRO A 44 -8.61 7.51 -10.97
N LYS A 45 -8.99 8.39 -11.90
CA LYS A 45 -10.05 9.40 -11.68
C LYS A 45 -11.41 8.80 -11.33
N ASP A 46 -11.69 7.57 -11.74
CA ASP A 46 -12.93 6.83 -11.44
C ASP A 46 -12.88 6.04 -10.13
N THR A 47 -11.80 6.20 -9.34
CA THR A 47 -11.70 5.64 -7.98
C THR A 47 -12.86 6.16 -7.12
N PRO A 48 -13.54 5.30 -6.35
CA PRO A 48 -14.60 5.73 -5.43
C PRO A 48 -14.12 6.86 -4.51
N SER A 49 -14.92 7.93 -4.37
CA SER A 49 -14.51 9.13 -3.63
C SER A 49 -14.08 8.82 -2.19
N ALA A 50 -14.77 7.87 -1.54
CA ALA A 50 -14.42 7.41 -0.20
C ALA A 50 -12.96 6.91 -0.08
N CYS A 51 -12.40 6.26 -1.11
CA CYS A 51 -11.01 5.82 -1.10
C CYS A 51 -10.02 6.98 -1.28
N VAL A 52 -10.39 7.98 -2.09
CA VAL A 52 -9.62 9.21 -2.28
C VAL A 52 -9.60 10.00 -0.97
N GLU A 53 -10.79 10.26 -0.42
CA GLU A 53 -11.00 10.99 0.84
C GLU A 53 -10.30 10.29 2.02
N GLU A 54 -10.29 8.96 2.08
CA GLU A 54 -9.56 8.21 3.10
C GLU A 54 -8.05 8.49 3.03
N ALA A 55 -7.46 8.42 1.83
CA ALA A 55 -6.04 8.68 1.66
C ALA A 55 -5.67 10.14 1.98
N GLU A 56 -6.44 11.10 1.48
CA GLU A 56 -6.26 12.53 1.76
C GLU A 56 -6.47 12.87 3.24
N GLY A 57 -7.45 12.23 3.91
CA GLY A 57 -7.72 12.42 5.34
C GLY A 57 -6.56 11.97 6.22
N TYR A 58 -5.80 10.96 5.78
CA TYR A 58 -4.53 10.58 6.38
C TYR A 58 -3.33 11.39 5.88
N GLY A 59 -3.54 12.43 5.07
CA GLY A 59 -2.50 13.38 4.63
C GLY A 59 -1.62 12.86 3.50
N ALA A 60 -2.08 11.89 2.72
CA ALA A 60 -1.36 11.49 1.51
C ALA A 60 -1.50 12.55 0.41
N GLU A 61 -0.46 12.66 -0.40
CA GLU A 61 -0.50 13.36 -1.67
C GLU A 61 -1.14 12.44 -2.72
N VAL A 62 -2.38 12.74 -3.11
CA VAL A 62 -3.11 11.95 -4.10
C VAL A 62 -2.89 12.51 -5.51
N ILE A 63 -2.46 11.64 -6.42
CA ILE A 63 -2.30 11.94 -7.85
C ILE A 63 -3.44 11.24 -8.60
N LEU A 64 -4.43 12.02 -9.05
CA LEU A 64 -5.50 11.49 -9.89
C LEU A 64 -5.04 11.39 -11.34
N HIS A 65 -5.09 10.19 -11.90
CA HIS A 65 -4.68 9.90 -13.27
C HIS A 65 -5.89 9.57 -14.15
N ASP A 66 -5.89 10.11 -15.36
CA ASP A 66 -6.91 9.83 -16.37
C ASP A 66 -6.54 8.53 -17.11
N GLY A 67 -6.89 7.40 -16.52
CA GLY A 67 -6.51 6.08 -17.02
C GLY A 67 -6.74 4.98 -15.99
N LEU A 68 -6.13 3.83 -16.22
CA LEU A 68 -6.31 2.65 -15.40
C LEU A 68 -5.31 2.61 -14.22
N ILE A 69 -5.55 1.68 -13.30
CA ILE A 69 -4.62 1.42 -12.18
C ILE A 69 -3.22 1.02 -12.66
N THR A 70 -3.12 0.40 -13.83
CA THR A 70 -1.84 0.07 -14.48
C THR A 70 -1.05 1.32 -14.86
N ASP A 71 -1.73 2.37 -15.30
CA ASP A 71 -1.11 3.65 -15.65
C ASP A 71 -0.64 4.38 -14.41
N CYS A 72 -1.42 4.33 -13.33
CA CYS A 72 -0.98 4.81 -12.01
C CYS A 72 0.28 4.10 -11.53
N GLY A 73 0.39 2.78 -11.77
CA GLY A 73 1.59 2.01 -11.46
C GLY A 73 2.81 2.46 -12.26
N ARG A 74 2.63 2.84 -13.53
CA ARG A 74 3.69 3.44 -14.35
C ARG A 74 4.12 4.80 -13.82
N VAL A 75 3.17 5.66 -13.43
CA VAL A 75 3.46 6.97 -12.82
C VAL A 75 4.34 6.82 -11.58
N ILE A 76 3.99 5.90 -10.66
CA ILE A 76 4.82 5.67 -9.46
C ILE A 76 6.22 5.14 -9.81
N ALA A 77 6.33 4.25 -10.80
CA ALA A 77 7.62 3.72 -11.24
C ALA A 77 8.52 4.79 -11.90
N GLU A 78 7.92 5.69 -12.68
CA GLU A 78 8.61 6.84 -13.28
C GLU A 78 9.07 7.83 -12.22
N ILE A 79 8.21 8.16 -11.25
CA ILE A 79 8.57 8.98 -10.08
C ILE A 79 9.79 8.38 -9.37
N GLN A 80 9.78 7.08 -9.08
CA GLN A 80 10.87 6.41 -8.39
C GLN A 80 12.19 6.43 -9.21
N THR A 81 12.10 6.39 -10.54
CA THR A 81 13.27 6.45 -11.42
C THR A 81 13.97 7.81 -11.31
N HIS A 82 13.21 8.89 -11.16
CA HIS A 82 13.75 10.25 -10.98
C HIS A 82 13.99 10.63 -9.52
N ARG A 83 13.37 9.92 -8.58
CA ARG A 83 13.39 10.18 -7.13
C ARG A 83 13.64 8.85 -6.39
N PRO A 84 14.88 8.31 -6.42
CA PRO A 84 15.20 7.00 -5.84
C PRO A 84 15.05 6.96 -4.32
N GLU A 85 14.95 8.10 -3.65
CA GLU A 85 14.63 8.22 -2.23
C GLU A 85 13.15 7.96 -1.90
N ILE A 86 12.29 7.75 -2.91
CA ILE A 86 10.90 7.35 -2.74
C ILE A 86 10.82 5.82 -2.80
N PHE A 87 10.31 5.22 -1.73
CA PHE A 87 10.13 3.77 -1.66
C PHE A 87 8.79 3.36 -2.27
N ASN A 88 8.85 2.65 -3.39
CA ASN A 88 7.68 2.13 -4.08
C ASN A 88 7.15 0.86 -3.39
N VAL A 89 5.95 0.96 -2.83
CA VAL A 89 5.23 -0.13 -2.12
C VAL A 89 4.08 -0.72 -2.94
N ALA A 90 4.16 -0.59 -4.27
CA ALA A 90 3.23 -1.24 -5.19
C ALA A 90 3.13 -2.76 -4.92
N THR A 91 1.93 -3.30 -5.14
CA THR A 91 1.63 -4.71 -4.86
C THR A 91 2.59 -5.61 -5.63
N LEU A 92 3.23 -6.57 -4.92
CA LEU A 92 4.21 -7.53 -5.45
C LEU A 92 5.57 -6.96 -5.92
N ARG A 93 5.85 -5.67 -5.73
CA ARG A 93 7.18 -5.09 -6.05
C ARG A 93 8.18 -5.24 -4.92
N GLU A 94 7.69 -5.26 -3.68
CA GLU A 94 8.51 -5.35 -2.48
C GLU A 94 8.04 -6.56 -1.62
N PRO A 95 8.94 -7.18 -0.85
CA PRO A 95 8.63 -8.44 -0.17
C PRO A 95 7.78 -8.27 1.09
N TYR A 96 7.77 -7.09 1.71
CA TYR A 96 7.30 -6.89 3.08
C TYR A 96 5.77 -6.86 3.21
N ARG A 97 5.01 -6.48 2.18
CA ARG A 97 3.55 -6.61 2.22
C ARG A 97 3.10 -8.07 2.31
N ILE A 98 3.80 -8.99 1.64
CA ILE A 98 3.49 -10.43 1.72
C ILE A 98 3.82 -10.94 3.13
N GLU A 99 4.95 -10.51 3.70
CA GLU A 99 5.35 -10.85 5.07
C GLU A 99 4.33 -10.37 6.12
N GLY A 100 3.64 -9.26 5.88
CA GLY A 100 2.52 -8.85 6.73
C GLY A 100 1.25 -9.67 6.49
N LYS A 101 0.94 -10.04 5.25
CA LYS A 101 -0.29 -10.79 4.92
C LYS A 101 -0.25 -12.23 5.44
N LYS A 102 0.92 -12.87 5.47
CA LYS A 102 1.02 -14.26 5.94
C LYS A 102 0.61 -14.43 7.41
N THR A 103 0.66 -13.36 8.22
CA THR A 103 0.23 -13.44 9.62
C THR A 103 -1.24 -13.80 9.75
N MET A 104 -2.08 -13.43 8.77
CA MET A 104 -3.48 -13.86 8.75
C MET A 104 -3.62 -15.38 8.76
N ALA A 105 -2.70 -16.11 8.14
CA ALA A 105 -2.71 -17.58 8.17
C ALA A 105 -2.26 -18.14 9.52
N TYR A 106 -1.26 -17.51 10.16
CA TYR A 106 -0.84 -17.89 11.51
C TYR A 106 -1.95 -17.62 12.53
N GLU A 107 -2.54 -16.44 12.49
CA GLU A 107 -3.67 -16.04 13.33
C GLU A 107 -4.85 -16.99 13.16
N LEU A 108 -5.18 -17.38 11.91
CA LEU A 108 -6.26 -18.33 11.63
C LEU A 108 -6.03 -19.69 12.32
N VAL A 109 -4.82 -20.26 12.20
CA VAL A 109 -4.50 -21.56 12.82
C VAL A 109 -4.44 -21.44 14.34
N GLU A 110 -3.87 -20.35 14.87
CA GLU A 110 -3.83 -20.10 16.32
C GLU A 110 -5.24 -19.96 16.92
N GLN A 111 -6.16 -19.31 16.22
CA GLN A 111 -7.53 -19.09 16.67
C GLN A 111 -8.42 -20.33 16.53
N LEU A 112 -8.20 -21.17 15.51
CA LEU A 112 -8.95 -22.42 15.31
C LEU A 112 -8.37 -23.59 16.10
N GLY A 113 -7.08 -23.55 16.44
CA GLY A 113 -6.34 -24.67 17.06
C GLY A 113 -5.92 -25.76 16.08
N GLU A 114 -6.31 -25.66 14.80
CA GLU A 114 -5.99 -26.59 13.73
C GLU A 114 -5.96 -25.90 12.36
N VAL A 115 -5.43 -26.60 11.35
CA VAL A 115 -5.39 -26.10 9.97
C VAL A 115 -6.73 -26.39 9.29
N PRO A 116 -7.43 -25.38 8.72
CA PRO A 116 -8.69 -25.62 8.03
C PRO A 116 -8.49 -26.41 6.74
N ASP A 117 -9.46 -27.24 6.37
CA ASP A 117 -9.42 -28.01 5.12
C ASP A 117 -9.47 -27.12 3.87
N VAL A 118 -10.16 -25.98 3.94
CA VAL A 118 -10.39 -25.07 2.81
C VAL A 118 -10.28 -23.61 3.26
N ILE A 119 -9.60 -22.79 2.46
CA ILE A 119 -9.52 -21.34 2.60
C ILE A 119 -10.10 -20.69 1.33
N VAL A 120 -11.07 -19.80 1.49
CA VAL A 120 -11.62 -18.98 0.39
C VAL A 120 -11.02 -17.58 0.48
N TYR A 121 -10.22 -17.20 -0.51
CA TYR A 121 -9.54 -15.89 -0.58
C TYR A 121 -9.88 -15.18 -1.90
N PRO A 122 -10.71 -14.12 -1.90
CA PRO A 122 -10.99 -13.34 -3.10
C PRO A 122 -9.74 -12.64 -3.64
N THR A 123 -9.49 -12.77 -4.95
CA THR A 123 -8.32 -12.20 -5.64
C THR A 123 -8.67 -11.05 -6.55
#